data_AF-A0A392TVE5-F1
#
_entry.id   AF-A0A392TVE5-F1
#
_cell.length_a   1.000
_cell.length_b   1.000
_cell.length_c   1.000
_cell.angle_alpha   90.00
_cell.angle_beta   90.00
_cell.angle_gamma   90.00
#
_symmetry.space_group_name_H-M   'P 1'
#
loop_
_entity.id
_entity.type
_entity.pdbx_description
1 polymer ?
#
loop_
_entity_poly.entity_id
_entity_poly.type
_entity_poly.pdbx_seq_one_letter_code
_entity_poly.pdbx_strand_id
1 'polypeptide(L)'
;HIENIEVVLEYRNARGSIKCKLFPTTLRKGAMAWYKNLPSGSIDSWTELCRLFTAHFTASRRQPKAEVALEAIVQKEGETLRAYL
;
A
#
# COMPACT_ATOMS: atom_id res chain seq x y z
N HIS A 1 -4.16 4.81 -3.06
CA HIS A 1 -5.24 3.90 -3.54
C HIS A 1 -6.38 3.87 -2.54
N ILE A 2 -6.14 3.47 -1.28
CA ILE A 2 -7.18 3.46 -0.24
C ILE A 2 -7.88 4.81 -0.10
N GLU A 3 -7.14 5.91 0.04
CA GLU A 3 -7.71 7.27 0.18
C GLU A 3 -8.70 7.61 -0.93
N ASN A 4 -8.35 7.34 -2.20
CA ASN A 4 -9.24 7.58 -3.33
C ASN A 4 -10.51 6.71 -3.27
N ILE A 5 -10.37 5.45 -2.86
CA ILE A 5 -11.52 4.54 -2.73
C ILE A 5 -12.40 4.96 -1.55
N GLU A 6 -11.82 5.42 -0.45
CA GLU A 6 -12.54 5.92 0.71
C GLU A 6 -13.48 7.07 0.33
N VAL A 7 -12.96 8.08 -0.38
CA VAL A 7 -13.77 9.21 -0.87
C VAL A 7 -14.91 8.73 -1.79
N VAL A 8 -14.65 7.80 -2.71
CA VAL A 8 -15.67 7.27 -3.61
C VAL A 8 -16.75 6.50 -2.86
N LEU A 9 -16.36 5.73 -1.84
CA LEU A 9 -17.31 4.96 -1.02
C LEU A 9 -18.13 5.87 -0.10
N GLU A 10 -17.55 6.94 0.42
CA GLU A 10 -18.24 7.96 1.19
C GLU A 10 -19.25 8.73 0.34
N TYR A 11 -18.87 9.12 -0.88
CA TYR A 11 -19.81 9.71 -1.84
C TYR A 11 -21.01 8.79 -2.13
N ARG A 12 -20.78 7.48 -2.15
CA ARG A 12 -21.83 6.46 -2.31
C ARG A 12 -22.59 6.14 -1.01
N ASN A 13 -22.31 6.86 0.08
CA ASN A 13 -22.85 6.65 1.42
C ASN A 13 -22.68 5.19 1.92
N ALA A 14 -21.61 4.52 1.48
CA ALA A 14 -21.28 3.16 1.89
C ALA A 14 -20.63 3.17 3.29
N ARG A 15 -21.09 2.29 4.18
CA ARG A 15 -20.64 2.25 5.58
C ARG A 15 -20.14 0.86 5.97
N GLY A 16 -19.14 0.82 6.86
CA GLY A 16 -18.66 -0.40 7.52
C GLY A 16 -18.46 -1.58 6.57
N SER A 17 -19.26 -2.64 6.77
CA SER A 17 -19.19 -3.88 5.99
C SER A 17 -19.51 -3.71 4.51
N ILE A 18 -20.28 -2.68 4.12
CA ILE A 18 -20.54 -2.37 2.71
C ILE A 18 -19.25 -1.91 2.03
N LYS A 19 -18.42 -1.10 2.70
CA LYS A 19 -17.11 -0.70 2.17
C LYS A 19 -16.24 -1.94 1.88
N CYS A 20 -16.23 -2.92 2.79
CA CYS A 20 -15.48 -4.17 2.64
C CYS A 20 -15.95 -5.04 1.46
N LYS A 21 -17.26 -5.03 1.17
CA LYS A 21 -17.83 -5.77 0.03
C LYS A 21 -17.59 -5.09 -1.32
N LEU A 22 -17.50 -3.76 -1.32
CA LEU A 22 -17.27 -2.99 -2.54
C LEU A 22 -15.78 -2.92 -2.92
N PHE A 23 -14.88 -2.91 -1.95
CA PHE A 23 -13.45 -2.81 -2.18
C PHE A 23 -12.86 -3.81 -3.18
N PRO A 24 -13.22 -5.11 -3.18
CA PRO A 24 -12.64 -6.07 -4.12
C PRO A 24 -12.91 -5.68 -5.58
N THR A 25 -14.01 -4.99 -5.86
CA THR A 25 -14.37 -4.52 -7.21
C THR A 25 -13.40 -3.46 -7.75
N THR A 26 -12.63 -2.80 -6.88
CA THR A 26 -11.66 -1.77 -7.26
C THR A 26 -10.26 -2.35 -7.49
N LEU A 27 -10.05 -3.62 -7.15
CA LEU A 27 -8.75 -4.29 -7.24
C LEU A 27 -8.49 -4.84 -8.63
N ARG A 28 -7.22 -4.79 -9.04
CA ARG A 28 -6.74 -5.33 -10.32
C ARG A 28 -5.52 -6.21 -10.11
N LYS A 29 -5.39 -7.24 -10.95
CA LYS A 29 -4.20 -8.11 -11.06
C LYS A 29 -3.71 -8.58 -9.68
N GLY A 30 -2.48 -8.21 -9.29
CA GLY A 30 -1.84 -8.64 -8.05
C GLY A 30 -2.63 -8.26 -6.78
N ALA A 31 -3.33 -7.12 -6.78
CA ALA A 31 -4.17 -6.74 -5.64
C ALA A 31 -5.38 -7.67 -5.47
N MET A 32 -5.97 -8.13 -6.58
CA MET A 32 -7.06 -9.10 -6.55
C MET A 32 -6.55 -10.49 -6.11
N ALA A 33 -5.38 -10.90 -6.58
CA ALA A 33 -4.77 -12.16 -6.17
C ALA A 33 -4.47 -12.19 -4.66
N TRP A 34 -3.90 -11.10 -4.12
CA TRP A 34 -3.70 -10.93 -2.68
C TRP A 34 -5.01 -11.08 -1.91
N TYR A 35 -6.06 -10.36 -2.33
CA TYR A 35 -7.35 -10.39 -1.64
C TYR A 35 -7.96 -11.80 -1.60
N LYS A 36 -7.85 -12.56 -2.71
CA LYS A 36 -8.35 -13.95 -2.78
C LYS A 36 -7.57 -14.93 -1.91
N ASN A 37 -6.32 -14.62 -1.57
CA ASN A 37 -5.46 -15.47 -0.73
C ASN A 37 -5.63 -15.18 0.77
N LEU A 38 -6.48 -14.23 1.16
CA LEU A 38 -6.77 -13.97 2.56
C LEU A 38 -7.57 -15.14 3.17
N PRO A 39 -7.27 -15.55 4.42
CA PRO A 39 -8.08 -16.54 5.10
C PRO A 39 -9.55 -16.10 5.21
N SER A 40 -10.47 -17.05 5.10
CA SER A 40 -11.90 -16.77 5.26
C SER A 40 -12.16 -16.17 6.64
N GLY A 41 -12.87 -15.05 6.69
CA GLY A 41 -13.18 -14.35 7.94
C GLY A 41 -12.02 -13.54 8.53
N SER A 42 -10.89 -13.37 7.83
CA SER A 42 -9.75 -12.59 8.33
C SER A 42 -9.97 -11.07 8.33
N ILE A 43 -11.08 -10.59 7.75
CA ILE A 43 -11.45 -9.18 7.70
C ILE A 43 -12.82 -9.03 8.36
N ASP A 44 -12.85 -8.31 9.47
CA ASP A 44 -14.06 -7.99 10.24
C ASP A 44 -14.59 -6.57 9.98
N SER A 45 -13.72 -5.68 9.47
CA SER A 45 -13.97 -4.25 9.39
C SER A 45 -13.22 -3.59 8.24
N TRP A 46 -13.70 -2.40 7.84
CA TRP A 46 -13.04 -1.58 6.82
C TRP A 46 -11.64 -1.17 7.27
N THR A 47 -11.49 -0.81 8.54
CA THR A 47 -10.21 -0.42 9.13
C THR A 47 -9.20 -1.56 9.06
N GLU A 48 -9.61 -2.79 9.40
CA GLU A 48 -8.72 -3.95 9.34
C GLU A 48 -8.32 -4.27 7.89
N LEU A 49 -9.27 -4.20 6.95
CA LEU A 49 -8.97 -4.33 5.52
C LEU A 49 -7.91 -3.32 5.08
N CYS A 50 -8.09 -2.04 5.43
CA CYS A 50 -7.16 -0.97 5.07
C CYS A 50 -5.77 -1.20 5.65
N ARG A 51 -5.70 -1.66 6.91
CA ARG A 51 -4.46 -2.00 7.59
C ARG A 51 -3.71 -3.12 6.88
N LEU A 52 -4.39 -4.24 6.58
CA LEU A 52 -3.81 -5.39 5.90
C LEU A 52 -3.34 -5.04 4.48
N PHE A 53 -4.16 -4.30 3.72
CA PHE A 53 -3.80 -3.85 2.38
C PHE A 53 -2.56 -2.95 2.42
N THR A 54 -2.53 -1.98 3.33
CA THR A 54 -1.39 -1.07 3.48
C THR A 54 -0.15 -1.83 3.90
N ALA A 55 -0.25 -2.73 4.87
CA ALA A 55 0.88 -3.55 5.30
C ALA A 55 1.46 -4.34 4.11
N HIS A 56 0.64 -5.00 3.31
CA HIS A 56 1.10 -5.81 2.19
C HIS A 56 1.75 -4.97 1.07
N PHE A 57 1.11 -3.87 0.65
CA PHE A 57 1.54 -3.07 -0.50
C PHE A 57 2.49 -1.91 -0.16
N THR A 58 2.65 -1.58 1.13
CA THR A 58 3.66 -0.62 1.61
C THR A 58 4.91 -1.35 2.10
N ALA A 59 4.81 -2.55 2.69
CA ALA A 59 5.99 -3.38 2.97
C ALA A 59 6.74 -3.71 1.67
N SER A 60 6.05 -3.85 0.53
CA SER A 60 6.69 -4.03 -0.78
C SER A 60 7.44 -2.78 -1.28
N ARG A 61 7.28 -1.61 -0.64
CA ARG A 61 8.03 -0.38 -0.97
C ARG A 61 9.34 -0.24 -0.21
N ARG A 62 9.48 -0.88 0.95
CA ARG A 62 10.79 -1.07 1.62
C ARG A 62 11.53 -2.20 0.91
N GLN A 63 11.91 -1.99 -0.35
CA GLN A 63 12.75 -2.95 -1.05
C GLN A 63 14.16 -2.93 -0.44
N PRO A 64 14.82 -4.09 -0.31
CA PRO A 64 16.26 -4.19 -0.02
C PRO A 64 17.13 -3.36 -0.96
N LYS A 65 16.63 -3.05 -2.17
CA LYS A 65 17.29 -2.17 -3.13
C LYS A 65 17.53 -0.77 -2.60
N ALA A 66 16.70 -0.25 -1.69
CA ALA A 66 16.97 1.05 -1.07
C ALA A 66 18.21 0.98 -0.17
N GLU A 67 18.39 -0.13 0.56
CA GLU A 67 19.52 -0.34 1.46
C GLU A 67 20.82 -0.54 0.68
N VAL A 68 20.82 -1.41 -0.33
CA VAL A 68 21.98 -1.63 -1.22
C VAL A 68 22.28 -0.39 -2.09
N ALA A 69 21.26 0.38 -2.50
CA ALA A 69 21.48 1.63 -3.21
C ALA A 69 22.07 2.72 -2.31
N LEU A 70 21.68 2.78 -1.02
CA LEU A 70 22.27 3.71 -0.05
C LEU A 70 23.72 3.35 0.26
N GLU A 71 24.08 2.06 0.34
CA GLU A 71 25.48 1.61 0.48
C GLU A 71 26.36 1.98 -0.73
N ALA A 72 25.76 2.12 -1.92
CA ALA A 72 26.45 2.50 -3.15
C ALA A 72 26.55 4.03 -3.37
N ILE A 73 25.87 4.84 -2.53
CA ILE A 73 25.95 6.30 -2.59
C ILE A 73 27.14 6.76 -1.75
N VAL A 74 28.22 7.12 -2.43
CA VAL A 74 29.43 7.69 -1.83
C VAL A 74 29.69 9.05 -2.48
N GLN A 75 29.94 10.07 -1.66
CA GLN A 75 30.30 11.39 -2.15
C GLN A 75 31.57 11.31 -2.99
N LYS A 76 31.53 11.83 -4.21
CA LYS A 76 32.70 11.81 -5.10
C LYS A 76 33.70 12.89 -4.72
N GLU A 77 34.98 12.65 -5.01
CA GLU A 77 36.03 13.63 -4.76
C GLU A 77 35.81 14.89 -5.62
N GLY A 78 35.68 16.04 -4.95
CA GLY A 78 35.33 17.33 -5.57
C GLY A 78 33.82 17.63 -5.65
N GLU A 79 32.94 16.72 -5.23
CA GLU A 79 31.50 16.97 -5.14
C GLU A 79 31.17 17.83 -3.92
N THR A 80 30.43 18.92 -4.11
CA THR A 80 29.98 19.75 -2.98
C THR A 80 28.96 19.00 -2.13
N LEU A 81 28.96 19.19 -0.81
CA LEU A 81 27.97 18.53 0.08
C LEU A 81 26.51 18.77 -0.36
N ARG A 82 26.22 19.93 -0.94
CA ARG A 82 24.88 20.29 -1.43
C ARG A 82 24.43 19.47 -2.65
N ALA A 83 25.37 18.92 -3.42
CA ALA A 83 25.07 18.07 -4.56
C ALA A 83 24.89 16.60 -4.16
N TYR A 84 25.50 16.20 -3.04
CA TYR A 84 25.44 14.85 -2.49
C TYR A 84 24.18 14.57 -1.65
N LEU A 85 23.67 15.58 -0.93
CA LEU A 85 22.46 15.51 -0.09
C LEU A 85 21.18 15.79 -0.89
#